data_AF-A0A485A6Q9-F1
#
_entry.id   AF-A0A485A6Q9-F1
#
_cell.length_a   1.000
_cell.length_b   1.000
_cell.length_c   1.000
_cell.angle_alpha   90.00
_cell.angle_beta   90.00
_cell.angle_gamma   90.00
#
_symmetry.space_group_name_H-M   'P 1'
#
loop_
_entity.id
_entity.type
_entity.pdbx_description
1 polymer ?
#
loop_
_entity_poly.entity_id
_entity_poly.type
_entity_poly.pdbx_seq_one_letter_code
_entity_poly.pdbx_strand_id
1 'polypeptide(L)'
;MASVNSVLVNNDVTKPLFDIAKGQSPFDINTRISYNGDTESAISLKPLDYEKDTDKVTFSGGDFTLSADNQGSLVSLTGEAKSGQVNAVNEYGQKVQFTFNDLKTDGSSSLTAFDERVGDQTLNLERLAIAVEGKDLAEINGMRIAGKSELTADKKKINSQLDYSINSLKLQNQDFGSGQLTFKVDGIDGVAMHQFSQQYQAKTQALLADPALTQNPDLYQQKAVDALFSSLPLLMKGDPVVTLSPLSWKNTKGESALNLSLALKDPALATGEAQTLAQQVDRGVKSLDAKLTIPMEMATELMTQVARLEGYQQEDASKLAKQQVQGLAAMGQMFRLTTTQDNAINSSLQYADGQVTLNGQKMSLEELVGMFGMPGLTEPGEPAAVPAPAPVQ
;
A
#
# COMPACT_ATOMS: atom_id res chain seq x y z
N MET A 1 -24.50 -3.19 -35.65
CA MET A 1 -23.23 -3.69 -35.09
C MET A 1 -22.10 -3.12 -35.92
N ALA A 2 -21.08 -2.55 -35.28
CA ALA A 2 -19.89 -2.02 -35.92
C ALA A 2 -18.62 -2.63 -35.28
N SER A 3 -17.50 -2.57 -36.00
CA SER A 3 -16.19 -2.99 -35.51
C SER A 3 -15.17 -1.90 -35.76
N VAL A 4 -14.36 -1.60 -34.76
CA VAL A 4 -13.25 -0.65 -34.82
C VAL A 4 -11.95 -1.41 -34.55
N ASN A 5 -10.97 -1.20 -35.41
CA ASN A 5 -9.60 -1.66 -35.18
C ASN A 5 -8.76 -0.43 -34.82
N SER A 6 -8.12 -0.47 -33.66
CA SER A 6 -7.28 0.61 -33.14
C SER A 6 -5.83 0.14 -33.13
N VAL A 7 -4.96 0.92 -33.76
CA VAL A 7 -3.52 0.64 -33.90
C VAL A 7 -2.70 1.80 -33.36
N LEU A 8 -1.56 1.47 -32.73
CA LEU A 8 -0.60 2.49 -32.33
C LEU A 8 0.15 3.00 -33.56
N VAL A 9 0.30 4.31 -33.68
CA VAL A 9 1.10 4.93 -34.75
C VAL A 9 2.53 5.10 -34.27
N ASN A 10 3.50 4.71 -35.10
CA ASN A 10 4.92 4.92 -34.86
C ASN A 10 5.29 6.39 -35.15
N ASN A 11 5.56 7.15 -34.09
CA ASN A 11 6.00 8.55 -34.14
C ASN A 11 7.12 8.77 -33.12
N ASP A 12 7.65 9.99 -33.03
CA ASP A 12 8.79 10.29 -32.14
C ASP A 12 8.56 9.90 -30.67
N VAL A 13 7.31 9.94 -30.18
CA VAL A 13 6.95 9.57 -28.80
C VAL A 13 6.85 8.05 -28.62
N THR A 14 6.27 7.35 -29.59
CA THR A 14 6.01 5.90 -29.49
C THR A 14 7.15 5.05 -30.04
N LYS A 15 8.10 5.64 -30.76
CA LYS A 15 9.22 4.96 -31.40
C LYS A 15 9.98 4.01 -30.47
N PRO A 16 10.30 4.36 -29.20
CA PRO A 16 10.98 3.43 -28.30
C PRO A 16 10.21 2.10 -28.09
N LEU A 17 8.88 2.14 -28.04
CA LEU A 17 8.06 0.93 -27.92
C LEU A 17 8.12 0.07 -29.18
N PHE A 18 8.11 0.71 -30.36
CA PHE A 18 8.28 0.01 -31.63
C PHE A 18 9.68 -0.61 -31.77
N ASP A 19 10.72 0.08 -31.33
CA ASP A 19 12.09 -0.44 -31.37
C ASP A 19 12.21 -1.71 -30.51
N ILE A 20 11.59 -1.74 -29.32
CA ILE A 20 11.48 -2.95 -28.48
C ILE A 20 10.65 -4.05 -29.17
N ALA A 21 9.56 -3.68 -29.84
CA ALA A 21 8.70 -4.59 -30.58
C ALA A 21 9.22 -4.92 -32.01
N LYS A 22 10.51 -4.69 -32.30
CA LYS A 22 11.16 -4.98 -33.60
C LYS A 22 10.40 -4.38 -34.80
N GLY A 23 9.87 -3.16 -34.62
CA GLY A 23 9.13 -2.39 -35.61
C GLY A 23 7.64 -2.75 -35.74
N GLN A 24 7.14 -3.70 -34.96
CA GLN A 24 5.72 -4.09 -34.95
C GLN A 24 4.94 -3.31 -33.87
N SER A 25 3.61 -3.25 -34.00
CA SER A 25 2.77 -2.71 -32.93
C SER A 25 2.86 -3.61 -31.69
N PRO A 26 3.13 -3.07 -30.49
CA PRO A 26 3.21 -3.86 -29.27
C PRO A 26 1.85 -4.39 -28.79
N PHE A 27 0.75 -3.90 -29.35
CA PHE A 27 -0.60 -4.38 -29.05
C PHE A 27 -1.56 -4.16 -30.22
N ASP A 28 -2.63 -4.97 -30.25
CA ASP A 28 -3.77 -4.81 -31.14
C ASP A 28 -5.04 -4.65 -30.30
N ILE A 29 -5.92 -3.72 -30.70
CA ILE A 29 -7.21 -3.51 -30.04
C ILE A 29 -8.32 -3.62 -31.07
N ASN A 30 -9.24 -4.55 -30.85
CA ASN A 30 -10.44 -4.72 -31.67
C ASN A 30 -11.68 -4.49 -30.82
N THR A 31 -12.42 -3.43 -31.13
CA THR A 31 -13.64 -3.05 -30.42
C THR A 31 -14.87 -3.42 -31.24
N ARG A 32 -15.80 -4.15 -30.63
CA ARG A 32 -17.14 -4.42 -31.16
C ARG A 32 -18.12 -3.48 -30.51
N ILE A 33 -19.01 -2.90 -31.32
CA ILE A 33 -20.08 -2.01 -30.88
C ILE A 33 -21.41 -2.68 -31.22
N SER A 34 -22.18 -3.03 -30.19
CA SER A 34 -23.49 -3.66 -30.31
C SER A 34 -24.55 -2.65 -30.77
N TYR A 35 -25.77 -3.13 -31.07
CA TYR A 35 -26.86 -2.25 -31.51
C TYR A 35 -27.37 -1.30 -30.43
N ASN A 36 -27.26 -1.66 -29.16
CA ASN A 36 -27.59 -0.79 -28.03
C ASN A 36 -26.46 0.18 -27.67
N GLY A 37 -25.30 0.10 -28.35
CA GLY A 37 -24.16 1.00 -28.16
C GLY A 37 -23.14 0.52 -27.14
N ASP A 38 -23.35 -0.64 -26.52
CA ASP A 38 -22.36 -1.25 -25.63
C ASP A 38 -21.12 -1.63 -26.44
N THR A 39 -19.97 -1.58 -25.76
CA THR A 39 -18.67 -1.82 -26.36
C THR A 39 -17.94 -2.96 -25.66
N GLU A 40 -17.27 -3.77 -26.47
CA GLU A 40 -16.35 -4.81 -25.99
C GLU A 40 -15.06 -4.71 -26.80
N SER A 41 -13.95 -4.47 -26.12
CA SER A 41 -12.62 -4.34 -26.71
C SER A 41 -11.77 -5.53 -26.33
N ALA A 42 -11.39 -6.33 -27.32
CA ALA A 42 -10.35 -7.34 -27.18
C ALA A 42 -8.99 -6.67 -27.40
N ILE A 43 -8.17 -6.67 -26.35
CA ILE A 43 -6.83 -6.07 -26.31
C ILE A 43 -5.83 -7.22 -26.24
N SER A 44 -5.00 -7.36 -27.29
CA SER A 44 -3.95 -8.38 -27.36
C SER A 44 -2.59 -7.70 -27.31
N LEU A 45 -1.88 -7.88 -26.20
CA LEU A 45 -0.50 -7.45 -26.05
C LEU A 45 0.41 -8.51 -26.69
N LYS A 46 1.29 -8.08 -27.59
CA LYS A 46 2.16 -8.99 -28.33
C LYS A 46 3.36 -9.45 -27.48
N PRO A 47 3.87 -10.66 -27.72
CA PRO A 47 5.14 -11.08 -27.16
C PRO A 47 6.26 -10.12 -27.54
N LEU A 48 7.15 -9.84 -26.59
CA LEU A 48 8.33 -9.02 -26.81
C LEU A 48 9.57 -9.88 -26.51
N ASP A 49 10.60 -9.69 -27.32
CA ASP A 49 11.90 -10.32 -27.15
C ASP A 49 12.95 -9.34 -27.66
N TYR A 50 13.39 -8.47 -26.77
CA TYR A 50 14.34 -7.41 -27.05
C TYR A 50 15.60 -7.62 -26.22
N GLU A 51 16.75 -7.50 -26.87
CA GLU A 51 18.05 -7.57 -26.24
C GLU A 51 18.98 -6.57 -26.92
N LYS A 52 19.54 -5.64 -26.13
CA LYS A 52 20.54 -4.68 -26.58
C LYS A 52 21.47 -4.31 -25.43
N ASP A 53 22.76 -4.55 -25.61
CA ASP A 53 23.78 -4.31 -24.60
C ASP A 53 23.48 -5.03 -23.27
N THR A 54 23.13 -4.29 -22.21
CA THR A 54 22.72 -4.84 -20.91
C THR A 54 21.21 -4.99 -20.75
N ASP A 55 20.44 -4.38 -21.64
CA ASP A 55 18.99 -4.31 -21.56
C ASP A 55 18.38 -5.54 -22.22
N LYS A 56 17.52 -6.22 -21.47
CA LYS A 56 16.77 -7.37 -21.96
C LYS A 56 15.33 -7.26 -21.51
N VAL A 57 14.41 -7.42 -22.44
CA VAL A 57 12.97 -7.47 -22.19
C VAL A 57 12.42 -8.71 -22.89
N THR A 58 11.90 -9.65 -22.12
CA THR A 58 11.12 -10.76 -22.67
C THR A 58 9.73 -10.73 -22.07
N PHE A 59 8.69 -10.81 -22.89
CA PHE A 59 7.31 -10.77 -22.44
C PHE A 59 6.50 -11.78 -23.25
N SER A 60 5.66 -12.58 -22.59
CA SER A 60 4.88 -13.63 -23.24
C SER A 60 3.71 -13.12 -24.08
N GLY A 61 3.40 -11.83 -24.00
CA GLY A 61 2.11 -11.31 -24.42
C GLY A 61 1.06 -11.46 -23.31
N GLY A 62 -0.14 -10.94 -23.59
CA GLY A 62 -1.28 -11.01 -22.69
C GLY A 62 -2.57 -10.62 -23.40
N ASP A 63 -3.69 -11.11 -22.90
CA ASP A 63 -5.01 -10.89 -23.49
C ASP A 63 -5.93 -10.27 -22.43
N PHE A 64 -6.59 -9.18 -22.83
CA PHE A 64 -7.48 -8.42 -21.96
C PHE A 64 -8.79 -8.13 -22.69
N THR A 65 -9.89 -8.13 -21.95
CA THR A 65 -11.22 -7.74 -22.42
C THR A 65 -11.69 -6.56 -21.59
N LEU A 66 -11.93 -5.43 -22.26
CA LEU A 66 -12.54 -4.23 -21.69
C LEU A 66 -13.96 -4.12 -22.21
N SER A 67 -14.95 -4.16 -21.32
CA SER A 67 -16.36 -3.93 -21.68
C SER A 67 -16.85 -2.63 -21.06
N ALA A 68 -17.68 -1.88 -21.80
CA ALA A 68 -18.35 -0.70 -21.29
C ALA A 68 -19.77 -0.59 -21.86
N ASP A 69 -20.74 -0.18 -21.05
CA ASP A 69 -22.07 0.15 -21.56
C ASP A 69 -22.05 1.42 -22.43
N ASN A 70 -23.16 1.66 -23.13
CA ASN A 70 -23.29 2.83 -24.02
C ASN A 70 -23.16 4.21 -23.34
N GLN A 71 -23.15 4.27 -22.01
CA GLN A 71 -23.00 5.49 -21.21
C GLN A 71 -21.64 5.58 -20.50
N GLY A 72 -20.81 4.54 -20.58
CA GLY A 72 -19.59 4.40 -19.77
C GLY A 72 -19.88 4.25 -18.26
N SER A 73 -21.14 4.02 -17.88
CA SER A 73 -21.54 3.88 -16.48
C SER A 73 -20.99 2.56 -15.94
N LEU A 74 -21.31 1.44 -16.59
CA LEU A 74 -20.72 0.14 -16.31
C LEU A 74 -19.45 -0.06 -17.14
N VAL A 75 -18.35 -0.42 -16.48
CA VAL A 75 -17.08 -0.79 -17.12
C VAL A 75 -16.52 -2.03 -16.43
N SER A 76 -16.03 -3.00 -17.20
CA SER A 76 -15.28 -4.14 -16.67
C SER A 76 -13.99 -4.38 -17.44
N LEU A 77 -12.98 -4.89 -16.74
CA LEU A 77 -11.70 -5.27 -17.29
C LEU A 77 -11.32 -6.64 -16.75
N THR A 78 -11.09 -7.59 -17.65
CA THR A 78 -10.55 -8.91 -17.33
C THR A 78 -9.34 -9.18 -18.20
N GLY A 79 -8.39 -9.97 -17.73
CA GLY A 79 -7.28 -10.38 -18.56
C GLY A 79 -6.14 -11.05 -17.82
N GLU A 80 -5.18 -11.54 -18.59
CA GLU A 80 -4.00 -12.20 -18.06
C GLU A 80 -2.75 -11.98 -18.91
N ALA A 81 -1.59 -12.12 -18.27
CA ALA A 81 -0.29 -12.20 -18.91
C ALA A 81 0.57 -13.27 -18.21
N LYS A 82 1.16 -14.18 -18.98
CA LYS A 82 1.82 -15.38 -18.43
C LYS A 82 3.17 -15.11 -17.82
N SER A 83 3.99 -14.26 -18.43
CA SER A 83 5.30 -13.94 -17.89
C SER A 83 5.91 -12.70 -18.51
N GLY A 84 6.75 -12.02 -17.74
CA GLY A 84 7.65 -11.00 -18.26
C GLY A 84 8.96 -10.96 -17.48
N GLN A 85 10.01 -10.54 -18.15
CA GLN A 85 11.34 -10.32 -17.60
C GLN A 85 11.86 -8.98 -18.12
N VAL A 86 12.39 -8.17 -17.22
CA VAL A 86 13.08 -6.92 -17.54
C VAL A 86 14.42 -6.92 -16.82
N ASN A 87 15.49 -6.69 -17.56
CA ASN A 87 16.79 -6.35 -17.02
C ASN A 87 16.96 -4.83 -17.03
N ALA A 88 17.39 -4.27 -15.90
CA ALA A 88 17.70 -2.86 -15.72
C ALA A 88 19.02 -2.72 -14.95
N VAL A 89 19.53 -1.49 -14.85
CA VAL A 89 20.71 -1.16 -14.04
C VAL A 89 20.27 -0.26 -12.90
N ASN A 90 20.65 -0.57 -11.66
CA ASN A 90 20.36 0.28 -10.50
C ASN A 90 21.36 1.45 -10.37
N GLU A 91 21.15 2.32 -9.37
CA GLU A 91 22.01 3.50 -9.11
C GLU A 91 23.47 3.14 -8.80
N TYR A 92 23.72 1.89 -8.41
CA TYR A 92 25.06 1.36 -8.12
C TYR A 92 25.72 0.71 -9.34
N GLY A 93 25.11 0.78 -10.52
CA GLY A 93 25.62 0.14 -11.74
C GLY A 93 25.43 -1.37 -11.79
N GLN A 94 24.63 -1.95 -10.90
CA GLN A 94 24.38 -3.39 -10.84
C GLN A 94 23.22 -3.78 -11.75
N LYS A 95 23.35 -4.93 -12.41
CA LYS A 95 22.31 -5.56 -13.22
C LYS A 95 21.22 -6.12 -12.30
N VAL A 96 20.03 -5.57 -12.42
CA VAL A 96 18.82 -6.03 -11.75
C VAL A 96 17.91 -6.70 -12.75
N GLN A 97 17.45 -7.90 -12.44
CA GLN A 97 16.49 -8.64 -13.22
C GLN A 97 15.19 -8.76 -12.44
N PHE A 98 14.11 -8.28 -13.04
CA PHE A 98 12.74 -8.46 -12.55
C PHE A 98 12.07 -9.52 -13.41
N THR A 99 11.47 -10.53 -12.78
CA THR A 99 10.68 -11.56 -13.46
C THR A 99 9.34 -11.69 -12.79
N PHE A 100 8.26 -11.75 -13.56
CA PHE A 100 6.93 -12.07 -13.05
C PHE A 100 6.33 -13.27 -13.78
N ASN A 101 5.47 -14.04 -13.10
CA ASN A 101 4.71 -15.13 -13.67
C ASN A 101 3.23 -15.02 -13.28
N ASP A 102 2.37 -15.33 -14.24
CA ASP A 102 0.92 -15.40 -14.15
C ASP A 102 0.29 -14.19 -13.44
N LEU A 103 0.22 -13.08 -14.17
CA LEU A 103 -0.58 -11.92 -13.81
C LEU A 103 -2.02 -12.12 -14.29
N LYS A 104 -2.99 -11.96 -13.41
CA LYS A 104 -4.42 -11.99 -13.72
C LYS A 104 -5.12 -10.79 -13.12
N THR A 105 -6.01 -10.17 -13.87
CA THR A 105 -6.87 -9.09 -13.39
C THR A 105 -8.32 -9.39 -13.75
N ASP A 106 -9.21 -9.05 -12.82
CA ASP A 106 -10.66 -9.09 -13.01
C ASP A 106 -11.24 -7.91 -12.26
N GLY A 107 -12.13 -7.15 -12.88
CA GLY A 107 -12.77 -6.04 -12.19
C GLY A 107 -13.94 -5.48 -12.95
N SER A 108 -14.85 -4.90 -12.20
CA SER A 108 -16.01 -4.18 -12.72
C SER A 108 -16.30 -2.97 -11.85
N SER A 109 -16.85 -1.94 -12.46
CA SER A 109 -17.25 -0.73 -11.76
C SER A 109 -18.48 -0.10 -12.39
N SER A 110 -19.21 0.66 -11.60
CA SER A 110 -20.38 1.44 -11.98
C SER A 110 -20.24 2.89 -11.51
N LEU A 111 -20.68 3.84 -12.34
CA LEU A 111 -20.80 5.23 -11.91
C LEU A 111 -21.97 5.41 -10.94
N THR A 112 -21.74 6.17 -9.87
CA THR A 112 -22.75 6.53 -8.87
C THR A 112 -23.49 7.80 -9.27
N ALA A 113 -24.53 8.16 -8.52
CA ALA A 113 -25.30 9.39 -8.73
C ALA A 113 -24.52 10.70 -8.41
N PHE A 114 -23.32 10.58 -7.84
CA PHE A 114 -22.42 11.67 -7.51
C PHE A 114 -21.11 11.59 -8.31
N ASP A 115 -21.14 10.95 -9.48
CA ASP A 115 -20.05 10.88 -10.47
C ASP A 115 -18.75 10.22 -9.98
N GLU A 116 -18.82 9.45 -8.90
CA GLU A 116 -17.73 8.57 -8.45
C GLU A 116 -17.97 7.12 -8.84
N ARG A 117 -16.91 6.34 -9.08
CA ARG A 117 -17.03 4.92 -9.43
C ARG A 117 -16.95 4.03 -8.19
N VAL A 118 -17.85 3.04 -8.13
CA VAL A 118 -17.84 1.95 -7.14
C VAL A 118 -17.80 0.60 -7.85
N GLY A 119 -17.34 -0.46 -7.20
CA GLY A 119 -17.23 -1.79 -7.80
C GLY A 119 -16.16 -2.66 -7.15
N ASP A 120 -15.82 -3.75 -7.82
CA ASP A 120 -14.87 -4.75 -7.33
C ASP A 120 -13.73 -4.91 -8.33
N GLN A 121 -12.50 -5.03 -7.85
CA GLN A 121 -11.33 -5.31 -8.66
C GLN A 121 -10.42 -6.27 -7.91
N THR A 122 -9.87 -7.24 -8.62
CA THR A 122 -8.89 -8.21 -8.13
C THR A 122 -7.72 -8.27 -9.10
N LEU A 123 -6.51 -8.20 -8.55
CA LEU A 123 -5.26 -8.51 -9.22
C LEU A 123 -4.60 -9.67 -8.48
N ASN A 124 -4.23 -10.72 -9.21
CA ASN A 124 -3.42 -11.81 -8.69
C ASN A 124 -2.12 -11.90 -9.49
N LEU A 125 -1.01 -12.13 -8.80
CA LEU A 125 0.27 -12.43 -9.39
C LEU A 125 0.85 -13.66 -8.71
N GLU A 126 1.15 -14.71 -9.49
CA GLU A 126 1.61 -15.97 -8.92
C GLU A 126 3.04 -15.89 -8.40
N ARG A 127 3.93 -15.22 -9.13
CA ARG A 127 5.33 -15.05 -8.73
C ARG A 127 5.89 -13.72 -9.19
N LEU A 128 6.67 -13.09 -8.32
CA LEU A 128 7.55 -11.97 -8.62
C LEU A 128 8.94 -12.29 -8.08
N ALA A 129 9.96 -12.30 -8.92
CA ALA A 129 11.35 -12.57 -8.56
C ALA A 129 12.25 -11.39 -8.95
N ILE A 130 13.20 -11.08 -8.07
CA ILE A 130 14.20 -10.04 -8.22
C ILE A 130 15.57 -10.68 -8.05
N ALA A 131 16.44 -10.53 -9.05
CA ALA A 131 17.83 -10.96 -8.98
C ALA A 131 18.76 -9.77 -9.22
N VAL A 132 19.91 -9.75 -8.53
CA VAL A 132 20.95 -8.71 -8.68
C VAL A 132 22.26 -9.41 -8.97
N GLU A 133 22.95 -8.99 -10.05
CA GLU A 133 24.20 -9.62 -10.52
C GLU A 133 24.06 -11.15 -10.69
N GLY A 134 22.89 -11.59 -11.18
CA GLY A 134 22.58 -13.00 -11.39
C GLY A 134 22.34 -13.81 -10.11
N LYS A 135 22.24 -13.17 -8.95
CA LYS A 135 21.92 -13.80 -7.66
C LYS A 135 20.49 -13.46 -7.25
N ASP A 136 19.74 -14.48 -6.84
CA ASP A 136 18.39 -14.30 -6.32
C ASP A 136 18.41 -13.44 -5.05
N LEU A 137 17.74 -12.29 -5.11
CA LEU A 137 17.64 -11.36 -4.00
C LEU A 137 16.32 -11.55 -3.26
N ALA A 138 15.20 -11.50 -3.97
CA ALA A 138 13.87 -11.58 -3.39
C ALA A 138 12.90 -12.35 -4.30
N GLU A 139 11.98 -13.09 -3.69
CA GLU A 139 10.88 -13.76 -4.38
C GLU A 139 9.59 -13.60 -3.57
N ILE A 140 8.54 -13.11 -4.20
CA ILE A 140 7.19 -13.03 -3.65
C ILE A 140 6.32 -14.01 -4.42
N ASN A 141 5.63 -14.90 -3.70
CA ASN A 141 4.70 -15.86 -4.28
C ASN A 141 3.26 -15.58 -3.83
N GLY A 142 2.32 -15.75 -4.75
CA GLY A 142 0.88 -15.63 -4.50
C GLY A 142 0.49 -14.25 -3.97
N MET A 143 0.84 -13.19 -4.69
CA MET A 143 0.38 -11.84 -4.38
C MET A 143 -1.06 -11.66 -4.85
N ARG A 144 -1.93 -11.17 -3.98
CA ARG A 144 -3.31 -10.79 -4.31
C ARG A 144 -3.61 -9.39 -3.78
N ILE A 145 -4.19 -8.57 -4.64
CA ILE A 145 -4.74 -7.25 -4.33
C ILE A 145 -6.21 -7.29 -4.70
N ALA A 146 -7.12 -6.96 -3.78
CA ALA A 146 -8.54 -6.90 -4.06
C ALA A 146 -9.14 -5.61 -3.48
N GLY A 147 -9.70 -4.78 -4.35
CA GLY A 147 -10.47 -3.59 -3.97
C GLY A 147 -11.97 -3.88 -4.11
N LYS A 148 -12.76 -3.42 -3.15
CA LYS A 148 -14.22 -3.41 -3.21
C LYS A 148 -14.72 -2.05 -2.76
N SER A 149 -15.69 -1.50 -3.47
CA SER A 149 -16.37 -0.28 -3.09
C SER A 149 -17.86 -0.42 -3.39
N GLU A 150 -18.71 -0.08 -2.43
CA GLU A 150 -20.16 -0.20 -2.56
C GLU A 150 -20.90 0.95 -1.87
N LEU A 151 -22.10 1.25 -2.37
CA LEU A 151 -22.97 2.23 -1.76
C LEU A 151 -23.65 1.67 -0.52
N THR A 152 -23.84 2.51 0.49
CA THR A 152 -24.75 2.23 1.60
C THR A 152 -26.19 2.09 1.12
N ALA A 153 -27.06 1.49 1.94
CA ALA A 153 -28.46 1.22 1.59
C ALA A 153 -29.25 2.49 1.18
N ASP A 154 -28.91 3.64 1.74
CA ASP A 154 -29.51 4.94 1.41
C ASP A 154 -28.89 5.62 0.17
N LYS A 155 -27.85 5.01 -0.43
CA LYS A 155 -27.11 5.48 -1.61
C LYS A 155 -26.41 6.83 -1.44
N LYS A 156 -26.18 7.28 -0.20
CA LYS A 156 -25.53 8.56 0.09
C LYS A 156 -24.06 8.42 0.44
N LYS A 157 -23.66 7.26 0.95
CA LYS A 157 -22.29 7.01 1.41
C LYS A 157 -21.67 5.83 0.67
N ILE A 158 -20.35 5.80 0.70
CA ILE A 158 -19.50 4.77 0.10
C ILE A 158 -18.78 4.03 1.21
N ASN A 159 -18.82 2.70 1.15
CA ASN A 159 -17.94 1.82 1.90
C ASN A 159 -16.89 1.28 0.95
N SER A 160 -15.61 1.38 1.32
CA SER A 160 -14.50 0.89 0.51
C SER A 160 -13.61 -0.04 1.33
N GLN A 161 -13.12 -1.09 0.70
CA GLN A 161 -12.24 -2.11 1.25
C GLN A 161 -11.12 -2.40 0.27
N LEU A 162 -9.92 -2.60 0.79
CA LEU A 162 -8.73 -2.93 0.04
C LEU A 162 -7.95 -4.01 0.79
N ASP A 163 -7.88 -5.20 0.19
CA ASP A 163 -7.21 -6.37 0.72
C ASP A 163 -5.90 -6.61 -0.05
N TYR A 164 -4.81 -6.78 0.68
CA TYR A 164 -3.52 -7.23 0.17
C TYR A 164 -3.15 -8.54 0.86
N SER A 165 -2.57 -9.47 0.10
CA SER A 165 -1.95 -10.66 0.68
C SER A 165 -0.79 -11.14 -0.17
N ILE A 166 0.19 -11.77 0.49
CA ILE A 166 1.26 -12.53 -0.11
C ILE A 166 1.34 -13.89 0.58
N ASN A 167 1.46 -14.96 -0.19
CA ASN A 167 1.54 -16.31 0.37
C ASN A 167 2.93 -16.66 0.89
N SER A 168 3.98 -16.09 0.29
CA SER A 168 5.35 -16.26 0.75
C SER A 168 6.24 -15.13 0.26
N LEU A 169 7.09 -14.62 1.15
CA LEU A 169 8.24 -13.78 0.84
C LEU A 169 9.51 -14.59 1.10
N LYS A 170 10.40 -14.67 0.13
CA LYS A 170 11.75 -15.21 0.30
C LYS A 170 12.78 -14.12 0.04
N LEU A 171 13.82 -14.07 0.87
CA LEU A 171 15.00 -13.23 0.66
C LEU A 171 16.24 -14.11 0.66
N GLN A 172 17.06 -14.03 -0.39
CA GLN A 172 18.24 -14.90 -0.58
C GLN A 172 17.94 -16.39 -0.30
N ASN A 173 16.82 -16.90 -0.84
CA ASN A 173 16.31 -18.27 -0.63
C ASN A 173 15.90 -18.63 0.81
N GLN A 174 15.83 -17.68 1.74
CA GLN A 174 15.27 -17.89 3.08
C GLN A 174 13.80 -17.46 3.09
N ASP A 175 12.92 -18.27 3.68
CA ASP A 175 11.48 -17.99 3.76
C ASP A 175 11.16 -17.10 4.98
N PHE A 176 10.69 -15.88 4.70
CA PHE A 176 10.30 -14.88 5.69
C PHE A 176 8.82 -14.98 6.09
N GLY A 177 8.06 -15.84 5.42
CA GLY A 177 6.65 -16.12 5.72
C GLY A 177 5.68 -15.35 4.82
N SER A 178 4.46 -15.18 5.31
CA SER A 178 3.30 -14.63 4.59
C SER A 178 2.76 -13.39 5.28
N GLY A 179 2.09 -12.53 4.53
CA GLY A 179 1.48 -11.31 5.07
C GLY A 179 0.10 -11.04 4.48
N GLN A 180 -0.76 -10.42 5.27
CA GLN A 180 -2.05 -9.91 4.78
C GLN A 180 -2.39 -8.57 5.44
N LEU A 181 -3.13 -7.75 4.70
CA LEU A 181 -3.55 -6.42 5.11
C LEU A 181 -4.95 -6.16 4.57
N THR A 182 -5.91 -5.89 5.45
CA THR A 182 -7.22 -5.38 5.05
C THR A 182 -7.37 -3.94 5.54
N PHE A 183 -7.53 -3.00 4.62
CA PHE A 183 -7.84 -1.61 4.88
C PHE A 183 -9.29 -1.33 4.48
N LYS A 184 -10.07 -0.69 5.35
CA LYS A 184 -11.46 -0.32 5.09
C LYS A 184 -11.71 1.13 5.45
N VAL A 185 -12.58 1.78 4.69
CA VAL A 185 -13.15 3.07 5.03
C VAL A 185 -14.65 2.98 4.82
N ASP A 186 -15.39 3.01 5.91
CA ASP A 186 -16.86 2.93 5.91
C ASP A 186 -17.47 4.32 6.06
N GLY A 187 -18.57 4.54 5.34
CA GLY A 187 -19.43 5.70 5.54
C GLY A 187 -18.90 7.03 4.99
N ILE A 188 -18.06 7.01 3.96
CA ILE A 188 -17.61 8.24 3.27
C ILE A 188 -18.82 8.89 2.60
N ASP A 189 -19.09 10.17 2.87
CA ASP A 189 -20.14 10.91 2.17
C ASP A 189 -19.81 11.04 0.67
N GLY A 190 -20.73 10.63 -0.21
CA GLY A 190 -20.48 10.58 -1.66
C GLY A 190 -20.29 11.95 -2.30
N VAL A 191 -21.02 12.96 -1.83
CA VAL A 191 -20.85 14.35 -2.31
C VAL A 191 -19.51 14.90 -1.84
N ALA A 192 -19.12 14.61 -0.61
CA ALA A 192 -17.83 15.01 -0.07
C ALA A 192 -16.66 14.31 -0.79
N MET A 193 -16.80 13.02 -1.12
CA MET A 193 -15.82 12.28 -1.93
C MET A 193 -15.63 12.92 -3.30
N HIS A 194 -16.73 13.28 -3.97
CA HIS A 194 -16.65 13.95 -5.26
C HIS A 194 -15.96 15.32 -5.18
N GLN A 195 -16.31 16.13 -4.17
CA GLN A 195 -15.65 17.41 -3.92
C GLN A 195 -14.16 17.23 -3.63
N PHE A 196 -13.80 16.21 -2.84
CA PHE A 196 -12.40 15.87 -2.56
C PHE A 196 -11.64 15.52 -3.84
N SER A 197 -12.21 14.64 -4.67
CA SER A 197 -11.64 14.20 -5.95
C SER A 197 -11.35 15.38 -6.88
N GLN A 198 -12.33 16.28 -7.07
CA GLN A 198 -12.17 17.48 -7.88
C GLN A 198 -11.07 18.40 -7.36
N GLN A 199 -11.04 18.65 -6.04
CA GLN A 199 -10.02 19.53 -5.44
C GLN A 199 -8.62 18.93 -5.52
N TYR A 200 -8.48 17.65 -5.22
CA TYR A 200 -7.20 16.95 -5.27
C TYR A 200 -6.66 16.90 -6.70
N GLN A 201 -7.51 16.60 -7.68
CA GLN A 201 -7.13 16.60 -9.09
C GLN A 201 -6.69 17.98 -9.57
N ALA A 202 -7.44 19.04 -9.26
CA ALA A 202 -7.09 20.40 -9.63
C ALA A 202 -5.74 20.84 -9.04
N LYS A 203 -5.48 20.53 -7.76
CA LYS A 203 -4.19 20.82 -7.11
C LYS A 203 -3.06 20.03 -7.75
N THR A 204 -3.25 18.72 -7.96
CA THR A 204 -2.21 17.85 -8.54
C THR A 204 -1.86 18.28 -9.97
N GLN A 205 -2.85 18.64 -10.79
CA GLN A 205 -2.62 19.19 -12.12
C GLN A 205 -1.82 20.51 -12.08
N ALA A 206 -2.13 21.40 -11.13
CA ALA A 206 -1.38 22.63 -10.95
C ALA A 206 0.09 22.36 -10.53
N LEU A 207 0.34 21.33 -9.72
CA LEU A 207 1.70 20.91 -9.35
C LEU A 207 2.47 20.34 -10.54
N LEU A 208 1.84 19.50 -11.35
CA LEU A 208 2.47 18.93 -12.56
C LEU A 208 2.76 19.98 -13.63
N ALA A 209 1.96 21.05 -13.68
CA ALA A 209 2.14 22.14 -14.63
C ALA A 209 3.17 23.19 -14.19
N ASP A 210 3.63 23.17 -12.93
CA ASP A 210 4.59 24.13 -12.38
C ASP A 210 6.04 23.74 -12.77
N PRO A 211 6.68 24.45 -13.72
CA PRO A 211 8.02 24.09 -14.20
C PRO A 211 9.10 24.26 -13.12
N ALA A 212 8.82 25.04 -12.07
CA ALA A 212 9.75 25.22 -10.95
C ALA A 212 9.85 23.95 -10.07
N LEU A 213 8.84 23.06 -10.13
CA LEU A 213 8.81 21.82 -9.37
C LEU A 213 9.47 20.65 -10.09
N THR A 214 9.61 20.71 -11.42
CA THR A 214 10.31 19.67 -12.21
C THR A 214 11.78 19.52 -11.80
N GLN A 215 12.39 20.58 -11.28
CA GLN A 215 13.80 20.61 -10.87
C GLN A 215 13.99 20.47 -9.35
N ASN A 216 12.90 20.40 -8.57
CA ASN A 216 12.96 20.29 -7.11
C ASN A 216 11.97 19.21 -6.62
N PRO A 217 12.40 17.94 -6.64
CA PRO A 217 11.59 16.81 -6.20
C PRO A 217 11.08 16.95 -4.77
N ASP A 218 11.88 17.53 -3.86
CA ASP A 218 11.51 17.70 -2.45
C ASP A 218 10.38 18.72 -2.29
N LEU A 219 10.48 19.85 -3.01
CA LEU A 219 9.41 20.86 -3.00
C LEU A 219 8.14 20.33 -3.67
N TYR A 220 8.26 19.52 -4.72
CA TYR A 220 7.11 18.84 -5.31
C TYR A 220 6.43 17.92 -4.30
N GLN A 221 7.21 17.09 -3.59
CA GLN A 221 6.69 16.19 -2.56
C GLN A 221 6.00 16.97 -1.45
N GLN A 222 6.63 18.04 -0.94
CA GLN A 222 6.04 18.89 0.09
C GLN A 222 4.67 19.45 -0.35
N LYS A 223 4.61 20.06 -1.55
CA LYS A 223 3.37 20.63 -2.05
C LYS A 223 2.30 19.56 -2.35
N ALA A 224 2.71 18.38 -2.82
CA ALA A 224 1.79 17.26 -3.05
C ALA A 224 1.19 16.76 -1.74
N VAL A 225 2.00 16.69 -0.69
CA VAL A 225 1.56 16.37 0.68
C VAL A 225 0.61 17.44 1.20
N ASP A 226 0.94 18.72 1.06
CA ASP A 226 0.06 19.84 1.45
C ASP A 226 -1.28 19.80 0.69
N ALA A 227 -1.25 19.47 -0.60
CA ALA A 227 -2.45 19.34 -1.42
C ALA A 227 -3.39 18.25 -0.90
N LEU A 228 -2.84 17.11 -0.47
CA LEU A 228 -3.60 16.03 0.16
C LEU A 228 -4.15 16.48 1.52
N PHE A 229 -3.29 16.92 2.45
CA PHE A 229 -3.70 17.27 3.82
C PHE A 229 -4.75 18.38 3.89
N SER A 230 -4.66 19.37 2.99
CA SER A 230 -5.64 20.45 2.93
C SER A 230 -7.00 20.01 2.36
N SER A 231 -7.09 18.86 1.70
CA SER A 231 -8.35 18.30 1.18
C SER A 231 -8.91 17.19 2.07
N LEU A 232 -8.10 16.53 2.92
CA LEU A 232 -8.55 15.47 3.84
C LEU A 232 -9.77 15.82 4.72
N PRO A 233 -9.91 17.04 5.28
CA PRO A 233 -11.08 17.38 6.10
C PRO A 233 -12.42 17.19 5.38
N LEU A 234 -12.46 17.25 4.05
CA LEU A 234 -13.68 16.98 3.28
C LEU A 234 -14.15 15.53 3.47
N LEU A 235 -13.23 14.58 3.47
CA LEU A 235 -13.56 13.16 3.61
C LEU A 235 -14.06 12.81 5.01
N MET A 236 -13.81 13.67 6.01
CA MET A 236 -14.32 13.50 7.37
C MET A 236 -15.81 13.82 7.49
N LYS A 237 -16.42 14.44 6.46
CA LYS A 237 -17.87 14.64 6.41
C LYS A 237 -18.59 13.29 6.43
N GLY A 238 -19.59 13.18 7.29
CA GLY A 238 -20.37 11.95 7.44
C GLY A 238 -19.79 10.94 8.43
N ASP A 239 -18.81 11.34 9.25
CA ASP A 239 -18.24 10.55 10.34
C ASP A 239 -17.73 9.16 9.89
N PRO A 240 -16.78 9.10 8.94
CA PRO A 240 -16.31 7.83 8.42
C PRO A 240 -15.55 7.02 9.48
N VAL A 241 -15.49 5.71 9.26
CA VAL A 241 -14.70 4.79 10.09
C VAL A 241 -13.59 4.17 9.24
N VAL A 242 -12.35 4.40 9.65
CA VAL A 242 -11.16 3.83 9.01
C VAL A 242 -10.70 2.62 9.80
N THR A 243 -10.57 1.47 9.15
CA THR A 243 -10.17 0.21 9.79
C THR A 243 -8.95 -0.39 9.09
N LEU A 244 -7.97 -0.86 9.86
CA LEU A 244 -6.85 -1.70 9.41
C LEU A 244 -6.94 -3.01 10.18
N SER A 245 -7.55 -4.05 9.60
CA SER A 245 -7.85 -5.27 10.36
C SER A 245 -8.07 -6.50 9.46
N PRO A 246 -7.19 -7.52 9.52
CA PRO A 246 -5.88 -7.52 10.19
C PRO A 246 -4.80 -6.90 9.28
N LEU A 247 -3.81 -6.23 9.86
CA LEU A 247 -2.44 -6.23 9.35
C LEU A 247 -1.72 -7.38 10.04
N SER A 248 -1.41 -8.47 9.33
CA SER A 248 -0.71 -9.61 9.92
C SER A 248 0.50 -10.07 9.12
N TRP A 249 1.46 -10.60 9.87
CA TRP A 249 2.63 -11.28 9.35
C TRP A 249 2.78 -12.62 10.05
N LYS A 250 3.01 -13.68 9.29
CA LYS A 250 3.07 -15.05 9.79
C LYS A 250 4.32 -15.75 9.29
N ASN A 251 5.04 -16.40 10.19
CA ASN A 251 6.12 -17.31 9.85
C ASN A 251 5.86 -18.69 10.49
N THR A 252 6.85 -19.58 10.46
CA THR A 252 6.73 -20.94 11.00
C THR A 252 6.54 -21.01 12.52
N LYS A 253 6.76 -19.90 13.24
CA LYS A 253 6.69 -19.82 14.71
C LYS A 253 5.49 -19.01 15.24
N GLY A 254 4.65 -18.47 14.38
CA GLY A 254 3.41 -17.80 14.78
C GLY A 254 3.03 -16.66 13.86
N GLU A 255 2.03 -15.89 14.29
CA GLU A 255 1.46 -14.77 13.55
C GLU A 255 1.34 -13.55 14.46
N SER A 256 1.92 -12.44 14.02
CA SER A 256 1.73 -11.13 14.63
C SER A 256 0.60 -10.41 13.90
N ALA A 257 -0.22 -9.68 14.64
CA ALA A 257 -1.35 -8.95 14.07
C ALA A 257 -1.52 -7.59 14.75
N LEU A 258 -1.80 -6.58 13.93
CA LEU A 258 -2.29 -5.26 14.32
C LEU A 258 -3.72 -5.11 13.80
N ASN A 259 -4.62 -4.71 14.70
CA ASN A 259 -5.97 -4.30 14.37
C ASN A 259 -6.13 -2.84 14.81
N LEU A 260 -6.67 -2.00 13.94
CA LEU A 260 -6.89 -0.58 14.19
C LEU A 260 -8.27 -0.20 13.67
N SER A 261 -9.03 0.55 14.46
CA SER A 261 -10.29 1.17 14.06
C SER A 261 -10.30 2.61 14.56
N LEU A 262 -10.47 3.55 13.65
CA LEU A 262 -10.52 4.99 13.92
C LEU A 262 -11.85 5.52 13.39
N ALA A 263 -12.76 5.87 14.30
CA ALA A 263 -13.98 6.57 13.97
C ALA A 263 -13.72 8.07 14.02
N LEU A 264 -14.02 8.77 12.93
CA LEU A 264 -13.78 10.19 12.75
C LEU A 264 -15.06 11.01 12.98
N LYS A 265 -14.89 12.32 13.16
CA LYS A 265 -15.96 13.33 13.20
C LYS A 265 -15.71 14.39 12.17
N ASP A 266 -16.77 15.02 11.67
CA ASP A 266 -16.63 16.26 10.90
C ASP A 266 -16.14 17.42 11.80
N PRO A 267 -14.89 17.91 11.63
CA PRO A 267 -14.35 18.97 12.46
C PRO A 267 -15.07 20.31 12.23
N ALA A 268 -15.78 20.50 11.12
CA ALA A 268 -16.56 21.71 10.85
C ALA A 268 -17.81 21.83 11.74
N LEU A 269 -18.25 20.74 12.37
CA LEU A 269 -19.36 20.73 13.33
C LEU A 269 -18.94 21.12 14.75
N ALA A 270 -17.63 21.22 15.02
CA ALA A 270 -17.13 21.65 16.31
C ALA A 270 -17.43 23.14 16.56
N THR A 271 -17.92 23.47 17.75
CA THR A 271 -18.19 24.85 18.17
C THR A 271 -17.14 25.36 19.17
N GLY A 272 -16.81 26.65 19.11
CA GLY A 272 -15.83 27.31 19.99
C GLY A 272 -14.37 27.00 19.67
N GLU A 273 -13.44 27.48 20.50
CA GLU A 273 -12.02 27.14 20.47
C GLU A 273 -11.70 26.00 21.43
N ALA A 274 -10.74 25.14 21.09
CA ALA A 274 -10.31 24.07 21.99
C ALA A 274 -9.47 24.66 23.12
N GLN A 275 -9.81 24.34 24.36
CA GLN A 275 -9.09 24.80 25.54
C GLN A 275 -8.15 23.72 26.11
N THR A 276 -8.36 22.45 25.75
CA THR A 276 -7.55 21.32 26.19
C THR A 276 -7.10 20.46 25.00
N LEU A 277 -6.10 19.62 25.22
CA LEU A 277 -5.62 18.69 24.21
C LEU A 277 -6.71 17.67 23.86
N ALA A 278 -7.41 17.13 24.87
CA ALA A 278 -8.56 16.25 24.66
C ALA A 278 -9.63 16.90 23.77
N GLN A 279 -9.98 18.16 24.03
CA GLN A 279 -10.94 18.89 23.20
C GLN A 279 -10.45 19.07 21.76
N GLN A 280 -9.15 19.25 21.54
CA GLN A 280 -8.60 19.37 20.19
C GLN A 280 -8.71 18.05 19.42
N VAL A 281 -8.44 16.91 20.07
CA VAL A 281 -8.57 15.58 19.46
C VAL A 281 -10.04 15.20 19.23
N ASP A 282 -10.92 15.48 20.20
CA ASP A 282 -12.35 15.18 20.14
C ASP A 282 -13.10 15.87 18.99
N ARG A 283 -12.51 16.89 18.36
CA ARG A 283 -13.06 17.58 17.18
C ARG A 283 -12.99 16.71 15.92
N GLY A 284 -11.94 15.92 15.77
CA GLY A 284 -11.73 15.09 14.59
C GLY A 284 -11.88 13.60 14.87
N VAL A 285 -11.73 13.17 16.12
CA VAL A 285 -11.75 11.76 16.52
C VAL A 285 -12.98 11.50 17.39
N LYS A 286 -13.77 10.51 17.00
CA LYS A 286 -14.87 9.95 17.80
C LYS A 286 -14.35 8.87 18.73
N SER A 287 -13.61 7.92 18.18
CA SER A 287 -12.98 6.86 18.94
C SER A 287 -11.81 6.24 18.19
N LEU A 288 -10.87 5.67 18.94
CA LEU A 288 -9.78 4.86 18.45
C LEU A 288 -9.81 3.53 19.21
N ASP A 289 -9.67 2.41 18.51
CA ASP A 289 -9.36 1.11 19.09
C ASP A 289 -8.19 0.52 18.32
N ALA A 290 -7.11 0.21 19.02
CA ALA A 290 -5.93 -0.42 18.46
C ALA A 290 -5.53 -1.61 19.32
N LYS A 291 -5.21 -2.73 18.67
CA LYS A 291 -4.72 -3.94 19.33
C LYS A 291 -3.60 -4.57 18.53
N LEU A 292 -2.45 -4.71 19.18
CA LEU A 292 -1.25 -5.35 18.66
C LEU A 292 -0.96 -6.62 19.47
N THR A 293 -0.66 -7.72 18.77
CA THR A 293 -0.16 -8.96 19.35
C THR A 293 1.04 -9.43 18.54
N ILE A 294 2.16 -9.67 19.21
CA ILE A 294 3.41 -10.17 18.63
C ILE A 294 3.88 -11.37 19.46
N PRO A 295 3.71 -12.62 19.00
CA PRO A 295 4.29 -13.78 19.66
C PRO A 295 5.82 -13.67 19.70
N MET A 296 6.44 -13.90 20.86
CA MET A 296 7.88 -13.73 21.02
C MET A 296 8.68 -14.70 20.15
N GLU A 297 8.18 -15.93 19.95
CA GLU A 297 8.82 -16.93 19.07
C GLU A 297 8.76 -16.51 17.59
N MET A 298 7.62 -15.98 17.15
CA MET A 298 7.46 -15.42 15.81
C MET A 298 8.46 -14.29 15.56
N ALA A 299 8.56 -13.31 16.48
CA ALA A 299 9.49 -12.21 16.36
C ALA A 299 10.96 -12.68 16.40
N THR A 300 11.26 -13.67 17.23
CA THR A 300 12.61 -14.25 17.33
C THR A 300 13.01 -14.94 16.04
N GLU A 301 12.11 -15.70 15.41
CA GLU A 301 12.37 -16.33 14.10
C GLU A 301 12.64 -15.28 13.03
N LEU A 302 11.81 -14.24 12.94
CA LEU A 302 12.00 -13.15 11.97
C LEU A 302 13.38 -12.49 12.15
N MET A 303 13.72 -12.10 13.39
CA MET A 303 15.01 -11.47 13.68
C MET A 303 16.20 -12.43 13.47
N THR A 304 16.00 -13.73 13.68
CA THR A 304 17.02 -14.75 13.38
C THR A 304 17.29 -14.78 11.87
N GLN A 305 16.25 -14.74 11.04
CA GLN A 305 16.40 -14.71 9.59
C GLN A 305 17.06 -13.43 9.10
N VAL A 306 16.72 -12.27 9.69
CA VAL A 306 17.41 -11.00 9.42
C VAL A 306 18.90 -11.09 9.74
N ALA A 307 19.26 -11.57 10.94
CA ALA A 307 20.66 -11.73 11.31
C ALA A 307 21.41 -12.72 10.39
N ARG A 308 20.74 -13.76 9.88
CA ARG A 308 21.35 -14.66 8.89
C ARG A 308 21.63 -13.97 7.55
N LEU A 309 20.78 -13.02 7.13
CA LEU A 309 21.06 -12.19 5.94
C LEU A 309 22.28 -11.29 6.16
N GLU A 310 22.55 -10.86 7.39
CA GLU A 310 23.75 -10.11 7.76
C GLU A 310 25.02 -10.99 7.87
N GLY A 311 24.88 -12.31 7.71
CA GLY A 311 25.99 -13.27 7.70
C GLY A 311 26.25 -13.99 9.02
N TYR A 312 25.40 -13.80 10.04
CA TYR A 312 25.52 -14.55 11.30
C TYR A 312 25.17 -16.03 11.09
N GLN A 313 25.89 -16.90 11.80
CA GLN A 313 25.58 -18.33 11.85
C GLN A 313 24.28 -18.56 12.64
N GLN A 314 23.56 -19.64 12.31
CA GLN A 314 22.23 -19.94 12.86
C GLN A 314 22.16 -19.84 14.40
N GLU A 315 23.15 -20.39 15.09
CA GLU A 315 23.15 -20.44 16.56
C GLU A 315 23.34 -19.05 17.18
N ASP A 316 24.28 -18.27 16.65
CA ASP A 316 24.56 -16.91 17.13
C ASP A 316 23.43 -15.95 16.75
N ALA A 317 22.90 -16.07 15.53
CA ALA A 317 21.73 -15.33 15.06
C ALA A 317 20.52 -15.55 15.98
N SER A 318 20.25 -16.81 16.35
CA SER A 318 19.11 -17.15 17.22
C SER A 318 19.30 -16.62 18.64
N LYS A 319 20.50 -16.71 19.21
CA LYS A 319 20.81 -16.14 20.53
C LYS A 319 20.65 -14.62 20.53
N LEU A 320 21.19 -13.94 19.51
CA LEU A 320 21.09 -12.49 19.35
C LEU A 320 19.63 -12.05 19.20
N ALA A 321 18.88 -12.68 18.29
CA ALA A 321 17.47 -12.41 18.06
C ALA A 321 16.64 -12.56 19.33
N LYS A 322 16.86 -13.64 20.09
CA LYS A 322 16.17 -13.88 21.37
C LYS A 322 16.44 -12.77 22.37
N GLN A 323 17.70 -12.34 22.51
CA GLN A 323 18.06 -11.24 23.41
C GLN A 323 17.42 -9.91 22.98
N GLN A 324 17.42 -9.61 21.68
CA GLN A 324 16.81 -8.39 21.15
C GLN A 324 15.29 -8.36 21.38
N VAL A 325 14.59 -9.46 21.11
CA VAL A 325 13.14 -9.56 21.33
C VAL A 325 12.79 -9.48 22.81
N GLN A 326 13.56 -10.14 23.68
CA GLN A 326 13.39 -10.02 25.13
C GLN A 326 13.66 -8.60 25.63
N GLY A 327 14.70 -7.95 25.10
CA GLY A 327 15.00 -6.55 25.39
C GLY A 327 13.88 -5.61 24.97
N LEU A 328 13.34 -5.78 23.76
CA LEU A 328 12.19 -5.02 23.26
C LEU A 328 10.96 -5.21 24.14
N ALA A 329 10.64 -6.45 24.52
CA ALA A 329 9.52 -6.75 25.42
C ALA A 329 9.71 -6.10 26.79
N ALA A 330 10.92 -6.20 27.36
CA ALA A 330 11.24 -5.60 28.65
C ALA A 330 11.15 -4.06 28.61
N MET A 331 11.66 -3.42 27.56
CA MET A 331 11.52 -1.98 27.36
C MET A 331 10.05 -1.57 27.19
N GLY A 332 9.29 -2.29 26.37
CA GLY A 332 7.86 -2.03 26.20
C GLY A 332 7.07 -2.11 27.51
N GLN A 333 7.39 -3.08 28.38
CA GLN A 333 6.82 -3.17 29.72
C GLN A 333 7.29 -2.05 30.65
N MET A 334 8.58 -1.70 30.60
CA MET A 334 9.16 -0.62 31.42
C MET A 334 8.48 0.72 31.13
N PHE A 335 8.23 1.03 29.85
CA PHE A 335 7.48 2.22 29.43
C PHE A 335 5.95 2.05 29.51
N ARG A 336 5.47 0.91 29.99
CA ARG A 336 4.03 0.56 30.11
C ARG A 336 3.27 0.58 28.77
N LEU A 337 4.00 0.52 27.65
CA LEU A 337 3.48 0.48 26.29
C LEU A 337 2.91 -0.89 25.93
N THR A 338 3.50 -1.95 26.47
CA THR A 338 3.13 -3.33 26.18
C THR A 338 2.99 -4.14 27.46
N THR A 339 2.21 -5.20 27.40
CA THR A 339 2.21 -6.29 28.38
C THR A 339 2.81 -7.54 27.75
N THR A 340 3.38 -8.43 28.56
CA THR A 340 3.69 -9.80 28.13
C THR A 340 2.74 -10.76 28.81
N GLN A 341 2.01 -11.51 27.99
CA GLN A 341 1.10 -12.56 28.43
C GLN A 341 1.16 -13.70 27.41
N ASP A 342 1.15 -14.94 27.87
CA ASP A 342 1.14 -16.15 27.02
C ASP A 342 2.29 -16.17 25.98
N ASN A 343 3.49 -15.73 26.39
CA ASN A 343 4.67 -15.64 25.52
C ASN A 343 4.48 -14.72 24.30
N ALA A 344 3.62 -13.70 24.42
CA ALA A 344 3.39 -12.68 23.41
C ALA A 344 3.50 -11.27 24.00
N ILE A 345 4.05 -10.36 23.21
CA ILE A 345 4.03 -8.92 23.47
C ILE A 345 2.67 -8.40 22.97
N ASN A 346 1.88 -7.83 23.87
CA ASN A 346 0.57 -7.30 23.56
C ASN A 346 0.53 -5.80 23.85
N SER A 347 -0.21 -5.06 23.04
CA SER A 347 -0.57 -3.67 23.33
C SER A 347 -1.99 -3.39 22.93
N SER A 348 -2.74 -2.68 23.75
CA SER A 348 -4.08 -2.20 23.42
C SER A 348 -4.21 -0.73 23.76
N LEU A 349 -4.66 0.07 22.81
CA LEU A 349 -4.92 1.49 23.00
C LEU A 349 -6.36 1.80 22.59
N GLN A 350 -7.13 2.36 23.52
CA GLN A 350 -8.47 2.86 23.25
C GLN A 350 -8.56 4.33 23.58
N TYR A 351 -9.30 5.08 22.78
CA TYR A 351 -9.65 6.47 23.03
C TYR A 351 -11.13 6.68 22.74
N ALA A 352 -11.84 7.34 23.66
CA ALA A 352 -13.17 7.89 23.42
C ALA A 352 -13.44 9.00 24.43
N ASP A 353 -14.05 10.09 23.98
CA ASP A 353 -14.53 11.20 24.82
C ASP A 353 -13.47 11.71 25.82
N GLY A 354 -12.26 11.98 25.31
CA GLY A 354 -11.12 12.47 26.11
C GLY A 354 -10.48 11.46 27.07
N GLN A 355 -11.00 10.22 27.16
CA GLN A 355 -10.46 9.16 28.00
C GLN A 355 -9.62 8.18 27.17
N VAL A 356 -8.40 7.90 27.64
CA VAL A 356 -7.51 6.88 27.09
C VAL A 356 -7.57 5.64 27.97
N THR A 357 -7.58 4.45 27.35
CA THR A 357 -7.29 3.18 28.02
C THR A 357 -6.11 2.51 27.34
N LEU A 358 -4.95 2.50 27.99
CA LEU A 358 -3.74 1.83 27.52
C LEU A 358 -3.53 0.54 28.33
N ASN A 359 -3.51 -0.61 27.67
CA ASN A 359 -3.30 -1.92 28.30
C ASN A 359 -4.24 -2.19 29.50
N GLY A 360 -5.50 -1.73 29.41
CA GLY A 360 -6.50 -1.82 30.48
C GLY A 360 -6.43 -0.73 31.56
N GLN A 361 -5.40 0.14 31.53
CA GLN A 361 -5.25 1.27 32.46
C GLN A 361 -5.88 2.53 31.88
N LYS A 362 -6.84 3.11 32.60
CA LYS A 362 -7.49 4.37 32.23
C LYS A 362 -6.63 5.57 32.65
N MET A 363 -6.50 6.55 31.76
CA MET A 363 -5.81 7.81 31.99
C MET A 363 -6.38 8.92 31.10
N SER A 364 -6.06 10.18 31.38
CA SER A 364 -6.36 11.28 30.46
C SER A 364 -5.42 11.31 29.26
N LEU A 365 -5.80 12.03 28.21
CA LEU A 365 -4.92 12.23 27.06
C LEU A 365 -3.66 13.02 27.44
N GLU A 366 -3.76 13.98 28.34
CA GLU A 366 -2.63 14.76 28.85
C GLU A 366 -1.66 13.90 29.67
N GLU A 367 -2.18 12.96 30.47
CA GLU A 367 -1.35 11.99 31.19
C GLU A 367 -0.61 11.08 30.22
N LEU A 368 -1.29 10.57 29.18
CA LEU A 368 -0.67 9.77 28.13
C LEU A 368 0.47 10.54 27.44
N VAL A 369 0.20 11.76 26.97
CA VAL A 369 1.23 12.59 26.32
C VAL A 369 2.36 12.93 27.30
N GLY A 370 2.05 13.17 28.57
CA GLY A 370 3.03 13.38 29.62
C GLY A 370 3.97 12.19 29.84
N MET A 371 3.55 10.95 29.56
CA MET A 371 4.43 9.78 29.60
C MET A 371 5.53 9.82 28.53
N PHE A 372 5.31 10.53 27.42
CA PHE A 372 6.25 10.65 26.29
C PHE A 372 6.87 12.04 26.17
N GLY A 373 6.28 13.03 26.84
CA GLY A 373 6.73 14.41 26.89
C GLY A 373 7.95 14.59 27.78
N MET A 374 9.12 14.15 27.31
CA MET A 374 10.38 14.77 27.72
C MET A 374 10.45 16.18 27.12
N PRO A 375 10.82 17.23 27.88
CA PRO A 375 11.16 18.52 27.31
C PRO A 375 12.50 18.37 26.55
N GLY A 376 12.45 18.17 25.23
CA GLY A 376 13.66 18.03 24.42
C GLY A 376 13.53 17.59 22.96
N LEU A 377 12.34 17.19 22.47
CA LEU A 377 12.16 16.77 21.07
C LEU A 377 11.88 17.95 20.11
N THR A 378 12.64 19.05 20.25
CA THR A 378 12.75 20.07 19.19
C THR A 378 14.08 20.00 18.43
N GLU A 379 14.92 19.00 18.68
CA GLU A 379 16.05 18.66 17.81
C GLU A 379 16.07 17.15 17.58
N PRO A 380 16.19 16.67 16.32
CA PRO A 380 16.51 15.27 16.09
C PRO A 380 17.94 15.04 16.58
N GLY A 381 18.08 14.47 17.77
CA GLY A 381 19.35 13.91 18.22
C GLY A 381 19.77 12.83 17.22
N GLU A 382 20.96 13.02 16.64
CA GLU A 382 21.61 12.09 15.72
C GLU A 382 21.42 10.64 16.22
N PRO A 383 20.91 9.72 15.38
CA PRO A 383 20.88 8.31 15.75
C PRO A 383 22.31 7.88 16.09
N ALA A 384 22.49 7.25 17.25
CA ALA A 384 23.79 6.73 17.66
C ALA A 384 24.33 5.82 16.55
N ALA A 385 25.50 6.19 16.02
CA ALA A 385 26.14 5.46 14.94
C ALA A 385 26.29 3.99 15.32
N VAL A 386 25.81 3.11 14.46
CA VAL A 386 26.09 1.68 14.50
C VAL A 386 27.62 1.55 14.47
N PRO A 387 28.27 0.87 15.44
CA PRO A 387 29.72 0.72 15.43
C PRO A 387 30.13 0.01 14.14
N ALA A 388 31.02 0.66 13.38
CA ALA A 388 31.53 0.12 12.13
C ALA A 388 32.21 -1.25 12.37
N PRO A 389 32.02 -2.22 11.45
CA PRO A 389 32.77 -3.47 11.52
C PRO A 389 34.27 -3.18 11.43
N ALA A 390 35.05 -3.77 12.33
CA ALA A 390 36.49 -3.63 12.34
C ALA A 390 37.07 -4.11 10.99
N PRO A 391 38.08 -3.41 10.43
CA PRO A 391 38.72 -3.83 9.19
C PRO A 391 39.34 -5.21 9.39
N VAL A 392 38.92 -6.16 8.55
CA VAL A 392 39.58 -7.45 8.41
C VAL A 392 40.95 -7.17 7.77
N GLN A 393 42.03 -7.46 8.51
CA GLN A 393 43.38 -7.52 7.94
C GLN A 393 43.55 -8.78 7.09
#